data_AF-A0A2M8HFC7-F1
#
_entry.id   AF-A0A2M8HFC7-F1
#
_cell.length_a   1.000
_cell.length_b   1.000
_cell.length_c   1.000
_cell.angle_alpha   90.00
_cell.angle_beta   90.00
_cell.angle_gamma   90.00
#
_symmetry.space_group_name_H-M   'P 1'
#
loop_
_entity.id
_entity.type
_entity.pdbx_description
1 polymer ?
#
loop_
_entity_poly.entity_id
_entity_poly.type
_entity_poly.pdbx_seq_one_letter_code
_entity_poly.pdbx_strand_id
1 'polypeptide(L)'
;MTTTAGFSSHYRNGDRIMLGLLWFTLLCSAGLALWHNTWLQTALIGAPVCLVLTALYRVLAGTRTLRCLIGVGLMVMAALHINQARGVIEIHFGIFVLLAVLTFYRDWLPIVIAAAVIAVHHVLFHVLQHAGFPVYVMATHGGWGMIFLHAFYVVVESVILIYLASLSLADATENQEVLDKVLVAANQLNKGSGMYAASQEVRLSSGQRFDHFLEQVSNLVDGVVRDSRSLGELSRDLSRVGSTLEEGAQHQLDEVARMSDSMGLMLTAMEEIGGHVEHTLQCAGEASDQVGKGRETVDQTRQDILVLATSINDTDQTVQSLAQQSEQIGQVLAVIHDIAQQTNLLALNAAIEAARAGEQGRGFAVVAEEVRSLSEKTSVSTSEIKLIIEQLQQGSRQAASAMHLSREGVERCVSASQAAVRMLQVVADDITKINRFNGLISATTQQQSRVSVEIGERLHRVQQIAECNAGNIGALTQSSQCLPPLAARLENLGKAFHE
;
A
#
# COMPACT_ATOMS: atom_id res chain seq x y z
N MET A 1 34.90 -34.55 2.71
CA MET A 1 35.79 -33.41 3.09
C MET A 1 36.82 -33.11 1.99
N THR A 2 36.42 -33.15 0.71
CA THR A 2 37.33 -33.05 -0.46
C THR A 2 36.88 -32.01 -1.49
N THR A 3 35.93 -31.13 -1.15
CA THR A 3 35.38 -30.07 -2.03
C THR A 3 35.91 -28.66 -1.73
N THR A 4 36.75 -28.48 -0.71
CA THR A 4 37.15 -27.15 -0.20
C THR A 4 38.42 -26.57 -0.81
N ALA A 5 39.25 -27.35 -1.50
CA ALA A 5 40.53 -26.85 -2.04
C ALA A 5 40.35 -25.93 -3.27
N GLY A 6 39.36 -26.22 -4.13
CA GLY A 6 39.14 -25.53 -5.40
C GLY A 6 38.68 -24.07 -5.30
N PHE A 7 37.93 -23.72 -4.24
CA PHE A 7 37.35 -22.38 -4.08
C PHE A 7 38.13 -21.46 -3.13
N SER A 8 39.26 -21.89 -2.60
CA SER A 8 40.08 -21.10 -1.66
C SER A 8 40.51 -19.74 -2.23
N SER A 9 40.86 -19.70 -3.52
CA SER A 9 41.19 -18.45 -4.23
C SER A 9 39.99 -17.51 -4.36
N HIS A 10 38.80 -18.07 -4.69
CA HIS A 10 37.55 -17.31 -4.77
C HIS A 10 37.19 -16.67 -3.44
N TYR A 11 37.26 -17.43 -2.34
CA TYR A 11 36.94 -16.90 -1.01
C TYR A 11 37.94 -15.82 -0.55
N ARG A 12 39.24 -15.99 -0.82
CA ARG A 12 40.24 -14.94 -0.53
C ARG A 12 40.01 -13.67 -1.34
N ASN A 13 39.52 -13.78 -2.57
CA ASN A 13 39.13 -12.63 -3.38
C ASN A 13 37.87 -11.96 -2.82
N GLY A 14 36.87 -12.76 -2.45
CA GLY A 14 35.67 -12.29 -1.75
C GLY A 14 36.02 -11.52 -0.48
N ASP A 15 36.90 -12.06 0.36
CA ASP A 15 37.34 -11.38 1.58
C ASP A 15 37.98 -10.01 1.30
N ARG A 16 38.78 -9.87 0.24
CA ARG A 16 39.36 -8.57 -0.16
C ARG A 16 38.29 -7.57 -0.58
N ILE A 17 37.35 -8.01 -1.41
CA ILE A 17 36.25 -7.16 -1.89
C ILE A 17 35.42 -6.67 -0.70
N MET A 18 35.07 -7.58 0.23
CA MET A 18 34.26 -7.23 1.39
C MET A 18 35.01 -6.36 2.40
N LEU A 19 36.32 -6.52 2.55
CA LEU A 19 37.12 -5.58 3.34
C LEU A 19 37.14 -4.19 2.70
N GLY A 20 37.26 -4.11 1.38
CA GLY A 20 37.12 -2.84 0.65
C GLY A 20 35.77 -2.19 0.92
N LEU A 21 34.68 -2.97 0.88
CA LEU A 21 33.34 -2.50 1.21
C LEU A 21 33.21 -2.07 2.68
N LEU A 22 33.83 -2.79 3.63
CA LEU A 22 33.84 -2.43 5.04
C LEU A 22 34.55 -1.08 5.30
N TRP A 23 35.67 -0.83 4.62
CA TRP A 23 36.34 0.48 4.68
C TRP A 23 35.51 1.58 4.00
N PHE A 24 34.78 1.26 2.95
CA PHE A 24 33.83 2.19 2.34
C PHE A 24 32.68 2.54 3.30
N THR A 25 32.12 1.58 4.03
CA THR A 25 31.08 1.88 5.04
C THR A 25 31.63 2.70 6.21
N LEU A 26 32.92 2.60 6.54
CA LEU A 26 33.57 3.52 7.48
C LEU A 26 33.62 4.95 6.95
N LEU A 27 33.93 5.12 5.66
CA LEU A 27 33.90 6.44 5.02
C LEU A 27 32.49 7.04 5.01
N CYS A 28 31.45 6.24 4.73
CA CYS A 28 30.06 6.65 4.88
C CYS A 28 29.72 7.05 6.33
N SER A 29 30.22 6.30 7.32
CA SER A 29 30.06 6.65 8.75
C SER A 29 30.70 7.99 9.10
N ALA A 30 31.88 8.29 8.54
CA ALA A 30 32.52 9.60 8.70
C ALA A 30 31.71 10.72 8.03
N GLY A 31 31.10 10.46 6.87
CA GLY A 31 30.16 11.36 6.21
C GLY A 31 28.92 11.68 7.07
N LEU A 32 28.33 10.65 7.68
CA LEU A 32 27.22 10.83 8.64
C LEU A 32 27.67 11.56 9.91
N ALA A 33 28.90 11.30 10.37
CA ALA A 33 29.47 11.99 11.54
C ALA A 33 29.65 13.49 11.32
N LEU A 34 30.00 13.92 10.10
CA LEU A 34 30.03 15.34 9.73
C LEU A 34 28.66 16.02 9.90
N TRP A 35 27.59 15.35 9.48
CA TRP A 35 26.24 15.91 9.50
C TRP A 35 25.59 15.87 10.90
N HIS A 36 25.76 14.76 11.62
CA HIS A 36 25.07 14.50 12.88
C HIS A 36 25.94 14.69 14.13
N ASN A 37 27.19 15.12 13.97
CA ASN A 37 28.19 15.30 15.03
C ASN A 37 28.43 14.02 15.87
N THR A 38 28.61 12.88 15.20
CA THR A 38 28.76 11.55 15.84
C THR A 38 30.15 10.94 15.66
N TRP A 39 31.20 11.78 15.55
CA TRP A 39 32.59 11.36 15.36
C TRP A 39 33.09 10.34 16.38
N LEU A 40 32.63 10.46 17.63
CA LEU A 40 33.00 9.53 18.69
C LEU A 40 32.50 8.10 18.38
N GLN A 41 31.32 7.95 17.78
CA GLN A 41 30.79 6.64 17.41
C GLN A 41 31.58 6.02 16.25
N THR A 42 31.95 6.82 15.25
CA THR A 42 32.83 6.40 14.15
C THR A 42 34.20 5.95 14.67
N ALA A 43 34.78 6.69 15.62
CA ALA A 43 36.09 6.38 16.19
C ALA A 43 36.08 5.17 17.14
N LEU A 44 35.04 5.00 17.96
CA LEU A 44 34.97 3.92 18.97
C LEU A 44 34.37 2.62 18.44
N ILE A 45 33.52 2.67 17.42
CA ILE A 45 32.84 1.49 16.87
C ILE A 45 33.34 1.21 15.46
N GLY A 46 33.20 2.18 14.55
CA GLY A 46 33.51 1.99 13.14
C GLY A 46 34.97 1.62 12.85
N ALA A 47 35.90 2.45 13.33
CA ALA A 47 37.33 2.25 13.07
C ALA A 47 37.87 0.94 13.69
N PRO A 48 37.54 0.58 14.95
CA PRO A 48 37.94 -0.70 15.53
C PRO A 48 37.41 -1.91 14.77
N VAL A 49 36.15 -1.91 14.33
CA VAL A 49 35.57 -3.01 13.53
C VAL A 49 36.38 -3.21 12.24
N CYS A 50 36.70 -2.13 11.54
CA CYS A 50 37.49 -2.18 10.31
C CYS A 50 38.92 -2.67 10.55
N LEU A 51 39.60 -2.14 11.57
CA LEU A 51 40.97 -2.50 11.92
C LEU A 51 41.09 -3.96 12.37
N VAL A 52 40.17 -4.42 13.23
CA VAL A 52 40.16 -5.80 13.74
C VAL A 52 39.92 -6.79 12.61
N LEU A 53 38.93 -6.55 11.73
CA LEU A 53 38.66 -7.45 10.60
C LEU A 53 39.79 -7.43 9.57
N THR A 54 40.44 -6.29 9.36
CA THR A 54 41.64 -6.18 8.50
C THR A 54 42.84 -6.94 9.09
N ALA A 55 43.00 -6.94 10.43
CA ALA A 55 44.04 -7.72 11.10
C ALA A 55 43.74 -9.23 11.01
N LEU A 56 42.50 -9.62 11.29
CA LEU A 56 42.04 -11.02 11.21
C LEU A 56 42.15 -11.59 9.79
N TYR A 57 41.99 -10.77 8.75
CA TYR A 57 42.23 -11.18 7.37
C TYR A 57 43.62 -11.75 7.13
N ARG A 58 44.66 -11.23 7.79
CA ARG A 58 46.03 -11.74 7.59
C ARG A 58 46.20 -13.18 8.06
N VAL A 59 45.36 -13.64 8.97
CA VAL A 59 45.45 -14.97 9.60
C VAL A 59 44.35 -15.92 9.11
N LEU A 60 43.15 -15.40 8.85
CA LEU A 60 41.95 -16.20 8.58
C LEU A 60 41.44 -16.10 7.12
N ALA A 61 42.18 -15.46 6.21
CA ALA A 61 41.77 -15.30 4.81
C ALA A 61 41.40 -16.63 4.14
N GLY A 62 40.26 -16.64 3.47
CA GLY A 62 39.69 -17.79 2.76
C GLY A 62 38.91 -18.76 3.65
N THR A 63 38.88 -18.56 4.96
CA THR A 63 38.16 -19.43 5.89
C THR A 63 36.68 -19.04 5.99
N ARG A 64 35.82 -20.02 6.30
CA ARG A 64 34.40 -19.76 6.60
C ARG A 64 34.21 -18.84 7.80
N THR A 65 35.08 -18.96 8.80
CA THR A 65 35.05 -18.12 10.00
C THR A 65 35.21 -16.64 9.66
N LEU A 66 36.18 -16.28 8.81
CA LEU A 66 36.37 -14.88 8.43
C LEU A 66 35.17 -14.34 7.65
N ARG A 67 34.59 -15.12 6.73
CA ARG A 67 33.38 -14.72 5.98
C ARG A 67 32.20 -14.39 6.91
N CYS A 68 32.02 -15.20 7.95
CA CYS A 68 31.00 -14.95 8.97
C CYS A 68 31.31 -13.67 9.78
N LEU A 69 32.56 -13.49 10.21
CA LEU A 69 33.00 -12.29 10.95
C LEU A 69 32.87 -11.01 10.13
N ILE A 70 33.12 -11.08 8.82
CA ILE A 70 32.89 -9.98 7.88
C ILE A 70 31.39 -9.68 7.78
N GLY A 71 30.52 -10.70 7.68
CA GLY A 71 29.07 -10.52 7.73
C GLY A 71 28.60 -9.82 9.02
N VAL A 72 29.13 -10.24 10.17
CA VAL A 72 28.90 -9.54 11.46
C VAL A 72 29.36 -8.09 11.39
N GLY A 73 30.58 -7.84 10.89
CA GLY A 73 31.15 -6.50 10.76
C GLY A 73 30.30 -5.57 9.89
N LEU A 74 29.82 -6.04 8.74
CA LEU A 74 28.96 -5.27 7.86
C LEU A 74 27.63 -4.91 8.53
N MET A 75 27.02 -5.83 9.29
CA MET A 75 25.80 -5.55 10.05
C MET A 75 26.01 -4.59 11.22
N VAL A 76 27.17 -4.66 11.89
CA VAL A 76 27.55 -3.69 12.91
C VAL A 76 27.75 -2.29 12.29
N MET A 77 28.34 -2.21 11.10
CA MET A 77 28.48 -0.93 10.39
C MET A 77 27.13 -0.37 9.93
N ALA A 78 26.21 -1.22 9.45
CA ALA A 78 24.85 -0.82 9.12
C ALA A 78 24.09 -0.31 10.35
N ALA A 79 24.17 -1.02 11.47
CA ALA A 79 23.63 -0.61 12.76
C ALA A 79 24.19 0.74 13.22
N LEU A 80 25.50 0.97 13.06
CA LEU A 80 26.13 2.25 13.35
C LEU A 80 25.55 3.37 12.48
N HIS A 81 25.38 3.17 11.18
CA HIS A 81 24.79 4.17 10.29
C HIS A 81 23.36 4.51 10.69
N ILE A 82 22.53 3.51 10.99
CA ILE A 82 21.15 3.69 11.47
C ILE A 82 21.14 4.54 12.75
N ASN A 83 22.02 4.21 13.70
CA ASN A 83 22.14 4.95 14.95
C ASN A 83 22.60 6.40 14.73
N GLN A 84 23.61 6.63 13.87
CA GLN A 84 24.12 7.96 13.55
C GLN A 84 23.07 8.84 12.86
N ALA A 85 22.25 8.23 12.00
CA ALA A 85 21.14 8.88 11.31
C ALA A 85 19.86 8.96 12.15
N ARG A 86 19.91 8.64 13.45
CA ARG A 86 18.78 8.72 14.39
C ARG A 86 17.58 7.86 13.98
N GLY A 87 17.82 6.69 13.38
CA GLY A 87 16.79 5.71 13.06
C GLY A 87 15.93 6.03 11.85
N VAL A 88 16.39 6.92 10.97
CA VAL A 88 15.70 7.23 9.70
C VAL A 88 15.57 5.96 8.85
N ILE A 89 14.37 5.72 8.32
CA ILE A 89 14.01 4.44 7.67
C ILE A 89 14.83 4.22 6.39
N GLU A 90 15.15 5.28 5.66
CA GLU A 90 15.92 5.23 4.41
C GLU A 90 17.31 4.62 4.59
N ILE A 91 17.92 4.78 5.78
CA ILE A 91 19.24 4.20 6.08
C ILE A 91 19.15 2.68 6.30
N HIS A 92 17.96 2.15 6.65
CA HIS A 92 17.75 0.71 6.81
C HIS A 92 17.85 -0.05 5.49
N PHE A 93 17.66 0.61 4.35
CA PHE A 93 17.89 0.01 3.03
C PHE A 93 19.33 -0.50 2.86
N GLY A 94 20.29 0.06 3.59
CA GLY A 94 21.67 -0.42 3.61
C GLY A 94 21.81 -1.87 4.10
N ILE A 95 20.91 -2.36 4.96
CA ILE A 95 20.94 -3.76 5.46
C ILE A 95 20.71 -4.73 4.30
N PHE A 96 19.68 -4.48 3.50
CA PHE A 96 19.31 -5.31 2.34
C PHE A 96 20.46 -5.36 1.32
N VAL A 97 21.05 -4.20 1.00
CA VAL A 97 22.20 -4.11 0.09
C VAL A 97 23.38 -4.92 0.61
N LEU A 98 23.72 -4.78 1.89
CA LEU A 98 24.86 -5.48 2.48
C LEU A 98 24.62 -6.99 2.63
N LEU A 99 23.39 -7.43 2.94
CA LEU A 99 23.01 -8.85 2.94
C LEU A 99 23.11 -9.45 1.54
N ALA A 100 22.59 -8.75 0.52
CA ALA A 100 22.64 -9.22 -0.86
C ALA A 100 24.08 -9.42 -1.35
N VAL A 101 24.99 -8.52 -1.01
CA VAL A 101 26.40 -8.60 -1.39
C VAL A 101 27.10 -9.83 -0.78
N LEU A 102 26.65 -10.35 0.37
CA LEU A 102 27.21 -11.58 0.97
C LEU A 102 26.98 -12.83 0.10
N THR A 103 26.03 -12.81 -0.85
CA THR A 103 25.83 -13.91 -1.81
C THR A 103 27.05 -14.16 -2.69
N PHE A 104 27.95 -13.19 -2.85
CA PHE A 104 29.22 -13.35 -3.56
C PHE A 104 30.09 -14.47 -2.95
N TYR A 105 29.97 -14.70 -1.64
CA TYR A 105 30.67 -15.80 -0.98
C TYR A 105 30.14 -17.18 -1.34
N ARG A 106 29.00 -17.29 -2.03
CA ARG A 106 28.36 -18.57 -2.38
C ARG A 106 28.25 -19.51 -1.17
N ASP A 107 27.96 -18.93 -0.01
CA ASP A 107 27.83 -19.64 1.27
C ASP A 107 26.67 -19.02 2.02
N TRP A 108 25.75 -19.88 2.45
CA TRP A 108 24.53 -19.47 3.13
C TRP A 108 24.79 -18.99 4.55
N LEU A 109 25.85 -19.46 5.21
CA LEU A 109 26.06 -19.22 6.65
C LEU A 109 26.38 -17.76 7.00
N PRO A 110 27.24 -17.03 6.25
CA PRO A 110 27.45 -15.59 6.48
C PRO A 110 26.15 -14.77 6.43
N ILE A 111 25.21 -15.13 5.54
CA ILE A 111 23.91 -14.44 5.39
C ILE A 111 23.07 -14.66 6.65
N VAL A 112 22.96 -15.91 7.12
CA VAL A 112 22.20 -16.24 8.35
C VAL A 112 22.78 -15.54 9.58
N ILE A 113 24.09 -15.52 9.73
CA ILE A 113 24.74 -14.86 10.87
C ILE A 113 24.53 -13.35 10.81
N ALA A 114 24.64 -12.75 9.62
CA ALA A 114 24.37 -11.33 9.44
C ALA A 114 22.91 -10.98 9.78
N ALA A 115 21.94 -11.76 9.27
CA ALA A 115 20.52 -11.58 9.57
C ALA A 115 20.23 -11.72 11.07
N ALA A 116 20.87 -12.66 11.77
CA ALA A 116 20.73 -12.81 13.21
C ALA A 116 21.29 -11.61 13.98
N VAL A 117 22.46 -11.08 13.59
CA VAL A 117 23.06 -9.90 14.23
C VAL A 117 22.14 -8.68 14.10
N ILE A 118 21.60 -8.43 12.91
CA ILE A 118 20.76 -7.26 12.69
C ILE A 118 19.41 -7.40 13.39
N ALA A 119 18.86 -8.61 13.48
CA ALA A 119 17.65 -8.89 14.26
C ALA A 119 17.86 -8.61 15.76
N VAL A 120 18.97 -9.10 16.33
CA VAL A 120 19.35 -8.82 17.73
C VAL A 120 19.53 -7.32 17.95
N HIS A 121 20.21 -6.63 17.04
CA HIS A 121 20.36 -5.18 17.09
C HIS A 121 18.99 -4.47 17.15
N HIS A 122 18.06 -4.80 16.25
CA HIS A 122 16.77 -4.11 16.18
C HIS A 122 15.94 -4.30 17.45
N VAL A 123 15.89 -5.53 17.99
CA VAL A 123 15.18 -5.81 19.24
C VAL A 123 15.86 -5.11 20.42
N LEU A 124 17.18 -5.22 20.54
CA LEU A 124 17.93 -4.64 21.65
C LEU A 124 17.88 -3.12 21.65
N PHE A 125 18.13 -2.48 20.50
CA PHE A 125 18.13 -1.03 20.39
C PHE A 125 16.71 -0.47 20.53
N HIS A 126 15.68 -1.22 20.15
CA HIS A 126 14.30 -0.82 20.43
C HIS A 126 14.01 -0.76 21.92
N VAL A 127 14.37 -1.82 22.65
CA VAL A 127 14.19 -1.88 24.11
C VAL A 127 14.99 -0.76 24.80
N LEU A 128 16.24 -0.58 24.42
CA LEU A 128 17.11 0.47 24.99
C LEU A 128 16.62 1.88 24.65
N GLN A 129 16.20 2.12 23.41
CA GLN A 129 15.64 3.41 22.97
C GLN A 129 14.34 3.73 23.72
N HIS A 130 13.48 2.74 23.96
CA HIS A 130 12.25 2.92 24.76
C HIS A 130 12.53 3.08 26.25
N ALA A 131 13.64 2.53 26.75
CA ALA A 131 14.13 2.76 28.11
C ALA A 131 14.85 4.12 28.29
N GLY A 132 14.93 4.95 27.23
CA GLY A 132 15.49 6.30 27.29
C GLY A 132 17.01 6.38 27.10
N PHE A 133 17.68 5.29 26.69
CA PHE A 133 19.09 5.33 26.32
C PHE A 133 19.28 6.07 24.98
N PRO A 134 20.40 6.77 24.77
CA PRO A 134 20.69 7.55 23.56
C PRO A 134 21.14 6.66 22.39
N VAL A 135 20.36 5.61 22.10
CA VAL A 135 20.52 4.71 20.96
C VAL A 135 19.27 4.77 20.10
N TYR A 136 19.45 4.62 18.79
CA TYR A 136 18.39 4.83 17.82
C TYR A 136 18.32 3.66 16.83
N VAL A 137 17.17 3.00 16.80
CA VAL A 137 16.79 2.07 15.74
C VAL A 137 15.73 2.68 14.83
N MET A 138 14.73 3.38 15.38
CA MET A 138 13.64 3.97 14.57
C MET A 138 13.43 5.44 14.91
N ALA A 139 13.25 6.27 13.89
CA ALA A 139 12.84 7.66 14.02
C ALA A 139 11.42 7.72 14.60
N THR A 140 11.20 8.53 15.64
CA THR A 140 9.92 8.73 16.34
C THR A 140 9.28 7.44 16.90
N HIS A 141 9.71 6.97 18.09
CA HIS A 141 9.11 5.89 18.90
C HIS A 141 8.29 4.83 18.12
N GLY A 142 8.91 4.21 17.11
CA GLY A 142 8.26 3.16 16.34
C GLY A 142 7.82 2.01 17.24
N GLY A 143 6.53 1.65 17.17
CA GLY A 143 5.99 0.53 17.95
C GLY A 143 6.54 -0.83 17.49
N TRP A 144 6.34 -1.86 18.30
CA TRP A 144 6.72 -3.25 18.02
C TRP A 144 6.27 -3.75 16.63
N GLY A 145 5.15 -3.24 16.11
CA GLY A 145 4.64 -3.59 14.78
C GLY A 145 5.63 -3.32 13.65
N MET A 146 6.36 -2.20 13.69
CA MET A 146 7.35 -1.87 12.65
C MET A 146 8.58 -2.78 12.69
N ILE A 147 8.97 -3.25 13.88
CA ILE A 147 10.09 -4.20 14.03
C ILE A 147 9.71 -5.57 13.51
N PHE A 148 8.49 -6.04 13.82
CA PHE A 148 8.00 -7.30 13.26
C PHE A 148 7.90 -7.24 11.74
N LEU A 149 7.49 -6.09 11.18
CA LEU A 149 7.48 -5.88 9.74
C LEU A 149 8.89 -5.96 9.13
N HIS A 150 9.88 -5.28 9.71
CA HIS A 150 11.27 -5.35 9.24
C HIS A 150 11.85 -6.76 9.38
N ALA A 151 11.59 -7.44 10.51
CA ALA A 151 12.01 -8.81 10.73
C ALA A 151 11.43 -9.76 9.68
N PHE A 152 10.15 -9.59 9.31
CA PHE A 152 9.53 -10.36 8.23
C PHE A 152 10.25 -10.17 6.89
N TYR A 153 10.54 -8.93 6.48
CA TYR A 153 11.25 -8.68 5.23
C TYR A 153 12.69 -9.23 5.23
N VAL A 154 13.42 -9.12 6.34
CA VAL A 154 14.77 -9.69 6.47
C VAL A 154 14.75 -11.22 6.39
N VAL A 155 13.72 -11.88 6.95
CA VAL A 155 13.55 -13.34 6.84
C VAL A 155 13.29 -13.75 5.39
N VAL A 156 12.34 -13.08 4.72
CA VAL A 156 12.01 -13.36 3.31
C VAL A 156 13.23 -13.14 2.41
N GLU A 157 13.92 -12.02 2.56
CA GLU A 157 15.14 -11.72 1.82
C GLU A 157 16.22 -12.77 2.09
N SER A 158 16.48 -13.11 3.35
CA SER A 158 17.50 -14.09 3.71
C SER A 158 17.22 -15.46 3.09
N VAL A 159 15.96 -15.89 3.04
CA VAL A 159 15.57 -17.15 2.36
C VAL A 159 15.92 -17.11 0.87
N ILE A 160 15.59 -16.00 0.19
CA ILE A 160 15.91 -15.83 -1.24
C ILE A 160 17.42 -15.79 -1.47
N LEU A 161 18.16 -15.03 -0.65
CA LEU A 161 19.62 -14.91 -0.78
C LEU A 161 20.34 -16.23 -0.46
N ILE A 162 19.85 -17.01 0.50
CA ILE A 162 20.35 -18.36 0.80
C ILE A 162 20.13 -19.27 -0.39
N TYR A 163 18.93 -19.24 -0.99
CA TYR A 163 18.63 -20.00 -2.20
C TYR A 163 19.59 -19.64 -3.34
N LEU A 164 19.75 -18.35 -3.64
CA LEU A 164 20.65 -17.86 -4.69
C LEU A 164 22.12 -18.21 -4.41
N ALA A 165 22.58 -18.09 -3.17
CA ALA A 165 23.94 -18.46 -2.78
C ALA A 165 24.19 -19.97 -2.93
N SER A 166 23.18 -20.79 -2.61
CA SER A 166 23.25 -22.25 -2.75
C SER A 166 23.22 -22.69 -4.22
N LEU A 167 22.38 -22.06 -5.05
CA LEU A 167 22.31 -22.28 -6.49
C LEU A 167 23.62 -21.87 -7.16
N SER A 168 24.14 -20.68 -6.84
CA SER A 168 25.42 -20.22 -7.38
C SER A 168 26.60 -21.10 -6.96
N LEU A 169 26.54 -21.73 -5.78
CA LEU A 169 27.54 -22.72 -5.38
C LEU A 169 27.43 -24.00 -6.23
N ALA A 170 26.21 -24.50 -6.46
CA ALA A 170 25.95 -25.68 -7.29
C ALA A 170 26.44 -25.46 -8.74
N ASP A 171 26.07 -24.34 -9.36
CA ASP A 171 26.50 -23.96 -10.71
C ASP A 171 28.04 -23.87 -10.80
N ALA A 172 28.68 -23.31 -9.77
CA ALA A 172 30.13 -23.19 -9.73
C ALA A 172 30.83 -24.55 -9.62
N THR A 173 30.27 -25.49 -8.85
CA THR A 173 30.82 -26.84 -8.73
C THR A 173 30.66 -27.65 -10.02
N GLU A 174 29.52 -27.52 -10.71
CA GLU A 174 29.26 -28.20 -11.99
C GLU A 174 30.22 -27.70 -13.09
N ASN A 175 30.39 -26.38 -13.20
CA ASN A 175 31.31 -25.77 -14.15
C ASN A 175 32.77 -26.18 -13.92
N GLN A 176 33.18 -26.34 -12.66
CA GLN A 176 34.53 -26.78 -12.33
C GLN A 176 34.75 -28.27 -12.65
N GLU A 177 33.73 -29.11 -12.47
CA GLU A 177 33.77 -30.53 -12.85
C GLU A 177 33.86 -30.72 -14.37
N VAL A 178 33.15 -29.89 -15.15
CA VAL A 178 33.26 -29.89 -16.62
C VAL A 178 34.66 -29.48 -17.08
N LEU A 179 35.25 -28.43 -16.49
CA LEU A 179 36.60 -27.98 -16.83
C LEU A 179 37.67 -29.02 -16.48
N ASP A 180 37.58 -29.69 -15.33
CA ASP A 180 38.49 -30.76 -14.96
C ASP A 180 38.37 -31.96 -15.91
N LYS A 181 37.14 -32.34 -16.32
CA LYS A 181 36.92 -33.40 -17.32
C LYS A 181 37.48 -33.03 -18.70
N VAL A 182 37.32 -31.78 -19.13
CA VAL A 182 37.88 -31.27 -20.40
C VAL A 182 39.42 -31.23 -20.37
N LEU A 183 40.02 -30.79 -19.25
CA LEU A 183 41.48 -30.80 -19.07
C LEU A 183 42.06 -32.21 -19.07
N VAL A 184 41.39 -33.18 -18.43
CA VAL A 184 41.78 -34.58 -18.45
C VAL A 184 41.67 -35.17 -19.87
N ALA A 185 40.58 -34.88 -20.60
CA ALA A 185 40.42 -35.30 -21.99
C ALA A 185 41.48 -34.69 -22.93
N ALA A 186 41.81 -33.40 -22.74
CA ALA A 186 42.86 -32.72 -23.50
C ALA A 186 44.26 -33.32 -23.21
N ASN A 187 44.54 -33.71 -21.96
CA ASN A 187 45.79 -34.36 -21.59
C ASN A 187 45.90 -35.80 -22.13
N GLN A 188 44.78 -36.51 -22.30
CA GLN A 188 44.76 -37.84 -22.92
C GLN A 188 45.02 -37.76 -24.43
N LEU A 189 44.49 -36.75 -25.13
CA LEU A 189 44.76 -36.51 -26.55
C LEU A 189 46.24 -36.17 -26.82
N ASN A 190 46.90 -35.45 -25.90
CA ASN A 190 48.31 -35.08 -26.03
C ASN A 190 49.29 -36.25 -25.77
N LYS A 191 48.85 -37.35 -25.13
CA LYS A 191 49.66 -38.57 -24.94
C LYS A 191 49.56 -39.57 -26.10
N GLY A 192 48.60 -39.40 -27.02
CA GLY A 192 48.38 -40.30 -28.15
C GLY A 192 49.23 -40.02 -29.40
N SER A 193 50.03 -38.95 -29.42
CA SER A 193 50.66 -38.42 -30.64
C SER A 193 52.18 -38.61 -30.73
N GLY A 194 52.80 -39.43 -29.87
CA GLY A 194 54.26 -39.57 -29.82
C GLY A 194 54.78 -40.98 -29.55
N MET A 195 54.83 -41.83 -30.59
CA MET A 195 55.62 -43.09 -30.75
C MET A 195 54.91 -43.93 -31.85
N TYR A 196 55.44 -44.29 -33.03
CA TYR A 196 56.80 -44.53 -33.52
C TYR A 196 56.87 -44.22 -35.03
N ALA A 197 57.80 -43.37 -35.44
CA ALA A 197 58.33 -43.36 -36.81
C ALA A 197 59.63 -44.17 -36.80
N ALA A 198 59.59 -45.39 -37.33
CA ALA A 198 60.78 -46.17 -37.65
C ALA A 198 60.65 -46.64 -39.11
N SER A 199 61.49 -46.05 -39.93
CA SER A 199 61.68 -46.34 -41.34
C SER A 199 62.05 -47.80 -41.61
N GLN A 200 61.26 -48.46 -42.45
CA GLN A 200 61.71 -49.66 -43.16
C GLN A 200 61.23 -49.55 -44.62
N GLU A 201 62.15 -49.24 -45.53
CA GLU A 201 61.91 -49.35 -46.97
C GLU A 201 61.68 -50.82 -47.34
N VAL A 202 60.40 -51.20 -47.46
CA VAL A 202 60.00 -52.43 -48.13
C VAL A 202 59.57 -52.05 -49.54
N ARG A 203 60.32 -52.52 -50.55
CA ARG A 203 59.88 -52.49 -51.95
C ARG A 203 58.69 -53.44 -52.11
N LEU A 204 57.47 -52.94 -51.91
CA LEU A 204 56.23 -53.66 -52.19
C LEU A 204 56.13 -54.00 -53.68
N SER A 205 55.71 -55.24 -54.01
CA SER A 205 55.44 -55.63 -55.39
C SER A 205 54.25 -54.83 -55.96
N SER A 206 54.12 -54.74 -57.29
CA SER A 206 53.00 -54.02 -57.92
C SER A 206 51.63 -54.64 -57.55
N GLY A 207 51.58 -55.94 -57.24
CA GLY A 207 50.37 -56.63 -56.79
C GLY A 207 49.95 -56.22 -55.38
N GLN A 208 50.88 -56.16 -54.42
CA GLN A 208 50.58 -55.75 -53.05
C GLN A 208 50.10 -54.30 -52.94
N ARG A 209 50.59 -53.42 -53.83
CA ARG A 209 50.09 -52.03 -53.94
C ARG A 209 48.68 -51.96 -54.53
N PHE A 210 48.34 -52.87 -55.45
CA PHE A 210 47.00 -52.97 -56.04
C PHE A 210 46.00 -53.56 -55.04
N ASP A 211 46.40 -54.59 -54.29
CA ASP A 211 45.57 -55.19 -53.23
C ASP A 211 45.25 -54.17 -52.14
N HIS A 212 46.27 -53.41 -51.68
CA HIS A 212 46.08 -52.33 -50.72
C HIS A 212 45.18 -51.21 -51.27
N PHE A 213 45.27 -50.90 -52.57
CA PHE A 213 44.37 -49.93 -53.21
C PHE A 213 42.92 -50.45 -53.26
N LEU A 214 42.71 -51.72 -53.62
CA LEU A 214 41.38 -52.35 -53.61
C LEU A 214 40.79 -52.39 -52.21
N GLU A 215 41.59 -52.69 -51.19
CA GLU A 215 41.17 -52.65 -49.79
C GLU A 215 40.77 -51.23 -49.36
N GLN A 216 41.50 -50.20 -49.77
CA GLN A 216 41.14 -48.80 -49.52
C GLN A 216 39.84 -48.40 -50.23
N VAL A 217 39.64 -48.82 -51.49
CA VAL A 217 38.41 -48.52 -52.23
C VAL A 217 37.21 -49.26 -51.64
N SER A 218 37.34 -50.54 -51.29
CA SER A 218 36.27 -51.31 -50.63
C SER A 218 35.87 -50.68 -49.29
N ASN A 219 36.85 -50.30 -48.44
CA ASN A 219 36.58 -49.58 -47.20
C ASN A 219 35.87 -48.24 -47.44
N LEU A 220 36.20 -47.53 -48.52
CA LEU A 220 35.53 -46.28 -48.90
C LEU A 220 34.08 -46.53 -49.34
N VAL A 221 33.84 -47.55 -50.17
CA VAL A 221 32.48 -47.92 -50.61
C VAL A 221 31.62 -48.38 -49.43
N ASP A 222 32.17 -49.17 -48.51
CA ASP A 222 31.50 -49.57 -47.27
C ASP A 222 31.16 -48.37 -46.38
N GLY A 223 32.06 -47.38 -46.31
CA GLY A 223 31.79 -46.08 -45.70
C GLY A 223 30.60 -45.36 -46.33
N VAL A 224 30.57 -45.25 -47.66
CA VAL A 224 29.47 -44.60 -48.41
C VAL A 224 28.14 -45.32 -48.23
N VAL A 225 28.11 -46.65 -48.23
CA VAL A 225 26.89 -47.45 -47.98
C VAL A 225 26.38 -47.22 -46.57
N ARG A 226 27.28 -47.15 -45.58
CA ARG A 226 26.92 -46.87 -44.18
C ARG A 226 26.33 -45.46 -44.02
N ASP A 227 27.01 -44.45 -44.56
CA ASP A 227 26.56 -43.06 -44.52
C ASP A 227 25.22 -42.86 -45.25
N SER A 228 25.01 -43.62 -46.33
CA SER A 228 23.74 -43.64 -47.07
C SER A 228 22.57 -44.16 -46.24
N ARG A 229 22.76 -45.23 -45.45
CA ARG A 229 21.73 -45.71 -44.52
C ARG A 229 21.43 -44.67 -43.43
N SER A 230 22.46 -44.02 -42.90
CA SER A 230 22.30 -42.92 -41.95
C SER A 230 21.54 -41.73 -42.56
N LEU A 231 21.70 -41.42 -43.85
CA LEU A 231 20.89 -40.41 -44.55
C LEU A 231 19.41 -40.80 -44.62
N GLY A 232 19.09 -42.07 -44.83
CA GLY A 232 17.70 -42.56 -44.84
C GLY A 232 17.03 -42.53 -43.45
N GLU A 233 17.80 -42.74 -42.39
CA GLU A 233 17.35 -42.54 -41.00
C GLU A 233 17.13 -41.06 -40.69
N LEU A 234 18.10 -40.20 -41.02
CA LEU A 234 18.01 -38.75 -40.82
C LEU A 234 16.80 -38.15 -41.56
N SER A 235 16.52 -38.59 -42.78
CA SER A 235 15.32 -38.16 -43.52
C SER A 235 14.02 -38.52 -42.79
N ARG A 236 13.90 -39.74 -42.26
CA ARG A 236 12.71 -40.14 -41.49
C ARG A 236 12.55 -39.27 -40.23
N ASP A 237 13.64 -38.96 -39.56
CA ASP A 237 13.63 -38.06 -38.41
C ASP A 237 13.25 -36.63 -38.80
N LEU A 238 13.78 -36.10 -39.90
CA LEU A 238 13.42 -34.77 -40.41
C LEU A 238 11.94 -34.67 -40.78
N SER A 239 11.37 -35.70 -41.42
CA SER A 239 9.93 -35.75 -41.72
C SER A 239 9.08 -35.78 -40.46
N ARG A 240 9.49 -36.55 -39.44
CA ARG A 240 8.80 -36.61 -38.15
C ARG A 240 8.84 -35.25 -37.44
N VAL A 241 10.02 -34.62 -37.38
CA VAL A 241 10.19 -33.28 -36.79
C VAL A 241 9.38 -32.24 -37.57
N GLY A 242 9.38 -32.31 -38.90
CA GLY A 242 8.56 -31.44 -39.75
C GLY A 242 7.08 -31.53 -39.41
N SER A 243 6.51 -32.74 -39.34
CA SER A 243 5.09 -32.94 -38.97
C SER A 243 4.75 -32.39 -37.58
N THR A 244 5.62 -32.61 -36.58
CA THR A 244 5.41 -32.04 -35.24
C THR A 244 5.47 -30.51 -35.23
N LEU A 245 6.38 -29.93 -36.01
CA LEU A 245 6.46 -28.48 -36.16
C LEU A 245 5.22 -27.91 -36.87
N GLU A 246 4.66 -28.63 -37.85
CA GLU A 246 3.46 -28.22 -38.59
C GLU A 246 2.25 -28.14 -37.67
N GLU A 247 2.04 -29.19 -36.87
CA GLU A 247 1.00 -29.24 -35.86
C GLU A 247 1.17 -28.12 -34.82
N GLY A 248 2.41 -27.88 -34.37
CA GLY A 248 2.72 -26.78 -33.45
C GLY A 248 2.43 -25.39 -34.05
N ALA A 249 2.76 -25.17 -35.32
CA ALA A 249 2.49 -23.91 -36.01
C ALA A 249 0.98 -23.67 -36.17
N GLN A 250 0.20 -24.70 -36.52
CA GLN A 250 -1.25 -24.59 -36.61
C GLN A 250 -1.88 -24.29 -35.24
N HIS A 251 -1.44 -24.98 -34.19
CA HIS A 251 -1.94 -24.73 -32.84
C HIS A 251 -1.60 -23.31 -32.36
N GLN A 252 -0.44 -22.77 -32.75
CA GLN A 252 -0.05 -21.39 -32.45
C GLN A 252 -0.95 -20.38 -33.18
N LEU A 253 -1.31 -20.63 -34.45
CA LEU A 253 -2.25 -19.77 -35.18
C LEU A 253 -3.63 -19.74 -34.53
N ASP A 254 -4.16 -20.89 -34.13
CA ASP A 254 -5.46 -21.00 -33.45
C ASP A 254 -5.44 -20.23 -32.11
N GLU A 255 -4.36 -20.33 -31.34
CA GLU A 255 -4.22 -19.59 -30.08
C GLU A 255 -4.11 -18.08 -30.29
N VAL A 256 -3.37 -17.64 -31.31
CA VAL A 256 -3.27 -16.22 -31.66
C VAL A 256 -4.61 -15.64 -32.10
N ALA A 257 -5.43 -16.42 -32.82
CA ALA A 257 -6.79 -16.02 -33.18
C ALA A 257 -7.67 -15.83 -31.92
N ARG A 258 -7.67 -16.80 -31.00
CA ARG A 258 -8.39 -16.70 -29.72
C ARG A 258 -7.94 -15.51 -28.87
N MET A 259 -6.64 -15.25 -28.83
CA MET A 259 -6.09 -14.09 -28.12
C MET A 259 -6.53 -12.78 -28.77
N SER A 260 -6.57 -12.71 -30.10
CA SER A 260 -7.01 -11.52 -30.84
C SER A 260 -8.48 -11.19 -30.58
N ASP A 261 -9.35 -12.20 -30.58
CA ASP A 261 -10.77 -12.03 -30.20
C ASP A 261 -10.91 -11.50 -28.77
N SER A 262 -10.12 -12.05 -27.84
CA SER A 262 -10.10 -11.61 -26.44
C SER A 262 -9.62 -10.15 -26.30
N MET A 263 -8.65 -9.73 -27.11
CA MET A 263 -8.21 -8.32 -27.16
C MET A 263 -9.31 -7.40 -27.70
N GLY A 264 -10.08 -7.85 -28.70
CA GLY A 264 -11.24 -7.14 -29.21
C GLY A 264 -12.29 -6.90 -28.12
N LEU A 265 -12.66 -7.95 -27.38
CA LEU A 265 -13.57 -7.85 -26.24
C LEU A 265 -13.03 -6.91 -25.14
N MET A 266 -11.72 -6.96 -24.88
CA MET A 266 -11.08 -6.09 -23.91
C MET A 266 -11.18 -4.62 -24.33
N LEU A 267 -11.01 -4.29 -25.60
CA LEU A 267 -11.16 -2.93 -26.11
C LEU A 267 -12.61 -2.43 -25.96
N THR A 268 -13.61 -3.24 -26.32
CA THR A 268 -15.02 -2.89 -26.10
C THR A 268 -15.32 -2.61 -24.63
N ALA A 269 -14.83 -3.46 -23.72
CA ALA A 269 -15.01 -3.25 -22.28
C ALA A 269 -14.36 -1.94 -21.78
N MET A 270 -13.22 -1.54 -22.35
CA MET A 270 -12.60 -0.25 -22.01
C MET A 270 -13.43 0.95 -22.48
N GLU A 271 -14.07 0.86 -23.65
CA GLU A 271 -14.99 1.90 -24.14
C GLU A 271 -16.21 2.03 -23.22
N GLU A 272 -16.79 0.91 -22.79
CA GLU A 272 -17.91 0.89 -21.84
C GLU A 272 -17.52 1.50 -20.49
N ILE A 273 -16.34 1.15 -19.95
CA ILE A 273 -15.81 1.77 -18.73
C ILE A 273 -15.63 3.28 -18.92
N GLY A 274 -15.16 3.73 -20.08
CA GLY A 274 -15.07 5.14 -20.43
C GLY A 274 -16.42 5.86 -20.31
N GLY A 275 -17.47 5.28 -20.89
CA GLY A 275 -18.84 5.80 -20.80
C GLY A 275 -19.38 5.82 -19.36
N HIS A 276 -19.12 4.77 -18.57
CA HIS A 276 -19.50 4.74 -17.16
C HIS A 276 -18.81 5.84 -16.35
N VAL A 277 -17.53 6.12 -16.61
CA VAL A 277 -16.80 7.20 -15.93
C VAL A 277 -17.42 8.57 -16.24
N GLU A 278 -17.75 8.84 -17.50
CA GLU A 278 -18.39 10.09 -17.91
C GLU A 278 -19.76 10.28 -17.24
N HIS A 279 -20.60 9.24 -17.26
CA HIS A 279 -21.89 9.26 -16.57
C HIS A 279 -21.74 9.47 -15.06
N THR A 280 -20.76 8.82 -14.42
CA THR A 280 -20.52 8.97 -12.98
C THR A 280 -20.03 10.39 -12.64
N LEU A 281 -19.20 11.00 -13.48
CA LEU A 281 -18.79 12.41 -13.32
C LEU A 281 -19.98 13.37 -13.42
N GLN A 282 -20.91 13.14 -14.35
CA GLN A 282 -22.13 13.92 -14.45
C GLN A 282 -22.97 13.81 -13.17
N CYS A 283 -23.26 12.60 -12.70
CA CYS A 283 -24.04 12.40 -11.48
C CYS A 283 -23.36 13.01 -10.24
N ALA A 284 -22.04 12.93 -10.15
CA ALA A 284 -21.27 13.55 -9.08
C ALA A 284 -21.35 15.08 -9.13
N GLY A 285 -21.34 15.68 -10.32
CA GLY A 285 -21.57 17.11 -10.53
C GLY A 285 -22.96 17.55 -10.07
N GLU A 286 -24.00 16.84 -10.50
CA GLU A 286 -25.39 17.10 -10.08
C GLU A 286 -25.57 16.96 -8.56
N ALA A 287 -24.94 15.95 -7.94
CA ALA A 287 -24.96 15.78 -6.50
C ALA A 287 -24.25 16.93 -5.77
N SER A 288 -23.13 17.43 -6.30
CA SER A 288 -22.41 18.59 -5.75
C SER A 288 -23.29 19.83 -5.75
N ASP A 289 -23.97 20.10 -6.85
CA ASP A 289 -24.90 21.22 -6.97
C ASP A 289 -26.05 21.11 -5.97
N GLN A 290 -26.60 19.91 -5.79
CA GLN A 290 -27.68 19.66 -4.85
C GLN A 290 -27.24 19.84 -3.39
N VAL A 291 -26.01 19.42 -3.05
CA VAL A 291 -25.42 19.68 -1.73
C VAL A 291 -25.20 21.17 -1.51
N GLY A 292 -24.76 21.91 -2.53
CA GLY A 292 -24.64 23.37 -2.50
C GLY A 292 -25.97 24.06 -2.18
N LYS A 293 -27.04 23.72 -2.90
CA LYS A 293 -28.41 24.22 -2.64
C LYS A 293 -28.94 23.82 -1.26
N GLY A 294 -28.63 22.60 -0.81
CA GLY A 294 -28.98 22.11 0.52
C GLY A 294 -28.33 22.94 1.61
N ARG A 295 -27.06 23.28 1.46
CA ARG A 295 -26.32 24.13 2.40
C ARG A 295 -26.90 25.53 2.48
N GLU A 296 -27.21 26.15 1.34
CA GLU A 296 -27.84 27.47 1.29
C GLU A 296 -29.19 27.48 2.03
N THR A 297 -30.03 26.48 1.79
CA THR A 297 -31.33 26.33 2.48
C THR A 297 -31.16 26.20 4.01
N VAL A 298 -30.19 25.41 4.47
CA VAL A 298 -29.93 25.24 5.92
C VAL A 298 -29.38 26.52 6.54
N ASP A 299 -28.51 27.25 5.84
CA ASP A 299 -27.98 28.52 6.31
C ASP A 299 -29.07 29.61 6.41
N GLN A 300 -30.00 29.65 5.44
CA GLN A 300 -31.17 30.51 5.50
C GLN A 300 -32.07 30.13 6.68
N THR A 301 -32.35 28.84 6.87
CA THR A 301 -33.13 28.35 8.01
C THR A 301 -32.50 28.74 9.34
N ARG A 302 -31.16 28.69 9.44
CA ARG A 302 -30.43 29.15 10.63
C ARG A 302 -30.62 30.64 10.89
N GLN A 303 -30.59 31.49 9.85
CA GLN A 303 -30.86 32.93 9.98
C GLN A 303 -32.29 33.18 10.48
N ASP A 304 -33.28 32.49 9.93
CA ASP A 304 -34.68 32.62 10.36
C ASP A 304 -34.86 32.20 11.83
N ILE A 305 -34.16 31.15 12.26
CA ILE A 305 -34.13 30.70 13.66
C ILE A 305 -33.51 31.77 14.58
N LEU A 306 -32.45 32.47 14.15
CA LEU A 306 -31.83 33.55 14.95
C LEU A 306 -32.77 34.75 15.11
N VAL A 307 -33.50 35.10 14.06
CA VAL A 307 -34.56 36.13 14.12
C VAL A 307 -35.66 35.69 15.09
N LEU A 308 -36.09 34.43 15.02
CA LEU A 308 -37.07 33.86 15.94
C LEU A 308 -36.59 33.89 17.40
N ALA A 309 -35.31 33.59 17.65
CA ALA A 309 -34.70 33.69 18.98
C ALA A 309 -34.82 35.09 19.56
N THR A 310 -34.57 36.11 18.73
CA THR A 310 -34.69 37.53 19.12
C THR A 310 -36.15 37.85 19.48
N SER A 311 -37.11 37.45 18.63
CA SER A 311 -38.53 37.68 18.88
C SER A 311 -39.05 37.00 20.15
N ILE A 312 -38.57 35.79 20.46
CA ILE A 312 -38.93 35.09 21.71
C ILE A 312 -38.36 35.85 22.92
N ASN A 313 -37.13 36.35 22.83
CA ASN A 313 -36.51 37.11 23.90
C ASN A 313 -37.26 38.42 24.20
N ASP A 314 -37.70 39.14 23.16
CA ASP A 314 -38.49 40.37 23.31
C ASP A 314 -39.89 40.07 23.91
N THR A 315 -40.48 38.94 23.51
CA THR A 315 -41.76 38.49 24.07
C THR A 315 -41.62 38.10 25.54
N ASP A 316 -40.54 37.41 25.92
CA ASP A 316 -40.25 37.05 27.32
C ASP A 316 -40.12 38.31 28.20
N GLN A 317 -39.41 39.35 27.74
CA GLN A 317 -39.32 40.63 28.45
C GLN A 317 -40.69 41.30 28.64
N THR A 318 -41.54 41.25 27.61
CA THR A 318 -42.90 41.81 27.68
C THR A 318 -43.76 41.05 28.69
N VAL A 319 -43.68 39.72 28.72
CA VAL A 319 -44.41 38.88 29.67
C VAL A 319 -43.92 39.10 31.11
N GLN A 320 -42.60 39.23 31.32
CA GLN A 320 -42.04 39.54 32.63
C GLN A 320 -42.51 40.92 33.13
N SER A 321 -42.53 41.93 32.26
CA SER A 321 -43.07 43.25 32.60
C SER A 321 -44.56 43.18 32.98
N LEU A 322 -45.37 42.41 32.26
CA LEU A 322 -46.79 42.22 32.57
C LEU A 322 -46.99 41.53 33.93
N ALA A 323 -46.17 40.51 34.23
CA ALA A 323 -46.21 39.83 35.52
C ALA A 323 -45.91 40.80 36.68
N GLN A 324 -44.87 41.63 36.53
CA GLN A 324 -44.49 42.62 37.53
C GLN A 324 -45.57 43.70 37.73
N GLN A 325 -46.15 44.23 36.65
CA GLN A 325 -47.24 45.20 36.72
C GLN A 325 -48.48 44.60 37.41
N SER A 326 -48.80 43.35 37.12
CA SER A 326 -49.92 42.64 37.75
C SER A 326 -49.71 42.42 39.25
N GLU A 327 -48.47 42.19 39.68
CA GLU A 327 -48.12 42.10 41.09
C GLU A 327 -48.30 43.45 41.81
N GLN A 328 -47.84 44.55 41.19
CA GLN A 328 -48.03 45.91 41.71
C GLN A 328 -49.51 46.28 41.83
N ILE A 329 -50.34 45.95 40.83
CA ILE A 329 -51.79 46.19 40.90
C ILE A 329 -52.41 45.39 42.04
N GLY A 330 -51.98 44.14 42.24
CA GLY A 330 -52.42 43.30 43.37
C GLY A 330 -52.13 43.94 44.74
N GLN A 331 -50.94 44.54 44.90
CA GLN A 331 -50.58 45.26 46.13
C GLN A 331 -51.46 46.50 46.35
N VAL A 332 -51.72 47.28 45.29
CA VAL A 332 -52.60 48.46 45.38
C VAL A 332 -54.03 48.05 45.75
N LEU A 333 -54.56 46.98 45.15
CA LEU A 333 -55.90 46.47 45.47
C LEU A 333 -56.03 46.01 46.92
N ALA A 334 -54.99 45.41 47.49
CA ALA A 334 -54.98 45.04 48.91
C ALA A 334 -55.13 46.28 49.80
N VAL A 335 -54.39 47.36 49.50
CA VAL A 335 -54.51 48.63 50.23
C VAL A 335 -55.91 49.24 50.10
N ILE A 336 -56.50 49.23 48.90
CA ILE A 336 -57.86 49.77 48.69
C ILE A 336 -58.90 48.92 49.46
N HIS A 337 -58.75 47.60 49.46
CA HIS A 337 -59.62 46.70 50.21
C HIS A 337 -59.55 46.98 51.72
N ASP A 338 -58.35 47.16 52.26
CA ASP A 338 -58.13 47.50 53.67
C ASP A 338 -58.74 48.87 54.02
N ILE A 339 -58.60 49.88 53.15
CA ILE A 339 -59.23 51.19 53.31
C ILE A 339 -60.77 51.05 53.30
N ALA A 340 -61.34 50.25 52.39
CA ALA A 340 -62.78 50.02 52.32
C ALA A 340 -63.30 49.34 53.60
N GLN A 341 -62.58 48.36 54.15
CA GLN A 341 -62.93 47.73 55.43
C GLN A 341 -62.83 48.71 56.61
N GLN A 342 -61.77 49.52 56.67
CA GLN A 342 -61.64 50.56 57.71
C GLN A 342 -62.75 51.61 57.61
N THR A 343 -63.10 52.02 56.39
CA THR A 343 -64.17 53.00 56.15
C THR A 343 -65.53 52.43 56.55
N ASN A 344 -65.79 51.15 56.28
CA ASN A 344 -66.98 50.45 56.73
C ASN A 344 -67.10 50.41 58.26
N LEU A 345 -65.99 50.14 58.98
CA LEU A 345 -65.93 50.16 60.44
C LEU A 345 -66.15 51.59 61.01
N LEU A 346 -65.55 52.60 60.39
CA LEU A 346 -65.74 54.01 60.76
C LEU A 346 -67.20 54.45 60.56
N ALA A 347 -67.80 54.08 59.43
CA ALA A 347 -69.19 54.37 59.11
C ALA A 347 -70.16 53.69 60.09
N LEU A 348 -69.88 52.43 60.47
CA LEU A 348 -70.64 51.72 61.49
C LEU A 348 -70.58 52.44 62.85
N ASN A 349 -69.39 52.85 63.28
CA ASN A 349 -69.22 53.61 64.53
C ASN A 349 -69.97 54.94 64.48
N ALA A 350 -69.93 55.65 63.35
CA ALA A 350 -70.66 56.89 63.15
C ALA A 350 -72.19 56.68 63.16
N ALA A 351 -72.69 55.60 62.55
CA ALA A 351 -74.11 55.24 62.57
C ALA A 351 -74.60 54.92 64.00
N ILE A 352 -73.79 54.21 64.79
CA ILE A 352 -74.06 53.94 66.21
C ILE A 352 -74.14 55.25 67.01
N GLU A 353 -73.19 56.16 66.83
CA GLU A 353 -73.17 57.42 67.57
C GLU A 353 -74.29 58.37 67.12
N ALA A 354 -74.65 58.37 65.83
CA ALA A 354 -75.79 59.11 65.30
C ALA A 354 -77.13 58.58 65.87
N ALA A 355 -77.28 57.26 66.03
CA ALA A 355 -78.43 56.66 66.71
C ALA A 355 -78.49 57.06 68.20
N ARG A 356 -77.33 57.20 68.84
CA ARG A 356 -77.18 57.62 70.24
C ARG A 356 -77.60 59.08 70.48
N ALA A 357 -77.41 59.95 69.49
CA ALA A 357 -77.82 61.36 69.53
C ALA A 357 -79.33 61.60 69.29
N GLY A 358 -80.11 60.54 69.00
CA GLY A 358 -81.56 60.62 68.81
C GLY A 358 -81.97 61.48 67.62
N GLU A 359 -83.00 62.33 67.77
CA GLU A 359 -83.54 63.16 66.67
C GLU A 359 -82.52 64.16 66.11
N GLN A 360 -81.54 64.61 66.90
CA GLN A 360 -80.46 65.50 66.44
C GLN A 360 -79.45 64.79 65.51
N GLY A 361 -79.39 63.46 65.54
CA GLY A 361 -78.45 62.64 64.77
C GLY A 361 -79.00 62.10 63.44
N ARG A 362 -80.29 62.30 63.12
CA ARG A 362 -80.94 61.69 61.93
C ARG A 362 -80.23 61.97 60.61
N GLY A 363 -79.79 63.22 60.38
CA GLY A 363 -79.05 63.57 59.17
C GLY A 363 -77.70 62.86 59.07
N PHE A 364 -76.99 62.75 60.19
CA PHE A 364 -75.72 62.02 60.27
C PHE A 364 -75.89 60.50 60.11
N ALA A 365 -76.97 59.93 60.62
CA ALA A 365 -77.26 58.50 60.48
C ALA A 365 -77.46 58.09 59.01
N VAL A 366 -78.14 58.91 58.21
CA VAL A 366 -78.34 58.67 56.77
C VAL A 366 -77.00 58.72 56.02
N VAL A 367 -76.16 59.72 56.31
CA VAL A 367 -74.83 59.83 55.70
C VAL A 367 -73.94 58.64 56.09
N ALA A 368 -73.97 58.22 57.36
CA ALA A 368 -73.19 57.08 57.84
C ALA A 368 -73.61 55.77 57.15
N GLU A 369 -74.90 55.52 56.96
CA GLU A 369 -75.37 54.32 56.25
C GLU A 369 -75.01 54.35 54.75
N GLU A 370 -75.06 55.52 54.10
CA GLU A 370 -74.65 55.66 52.71
C GLU A 370 -73.13 55.41 52.53
N VAL A 371 -72.30 55.92 53.45
CA VAL A 371 -70.85 55.65 53.47
C VAL A 371 -70.57 54.17 53.74
N ARG A 372 -71.36 53.52 54.62
CA ARG A 372 -71.27 52.09 54.90
C ARG A 372 -71.56 51.26 53.64
N SER A 373 -72.68 51.54 52.97
CA SER A 373 -73.08 50.92 51.70
C SER A 373 -72.04 51.11 50.59
N LEU A 374 -71.46 52.31 50.45
CA LEU A 374 -70.40 52.59 49.47
C LEU A 374 -69.11 51.82 49.79
N SER A 375 -68.76 51.69 51.06
CA SER A 375 -67.59 50.93 51.52
C SER A 375 -67.76 49.43 51.28
N GLU A 376 -68.95 48.87 51.53
CA GLU A 376 -69.28 47.47 51.20
C GLU A 376 -69.18 47.22 49.69
N LYS A 377 -69.79 48.08 48.86
CA LYS A 377 -69.67 47.99 47.39
C LYS A 377 -68.22 48.06 46.92
N THR A 378 -67.42 48.95 47.49
CA THR A 378 -65.98 49.07 47.19
C THR A 378 -65.23 47.79 47.57
N SER A 379 -65.52 47.20 48.73
CA SER A 379 -64.91 45.94 49.19
C SER A 379 -65.26 44.75 48.28
N VAL A 380 -66.51 44.68 47.80
CA VAL A 380 -66.94 43.67 46.82
C VAL A 380 -66.22 43.87 45.49
N SER A 381 -66.22 45.08 44.93
CA SER A 381 -65.55 45.35 43.64
C SER A 381 -64.03 45.11 43.71
N THR A 382 -63.37 45.47 44.80
CA THR A 382 -61.94 45.16 44.98
C THR A 382 -61.67 43.66 45.03
N SER A 383 -62.55 42.86 45.64
CA SER A 383 -62.44 41.39 45.62
C SER A 383 -62.62 40.81 44.22
N GLU A 384 -63.56 41.33 43.43
CA GLU A 384 -63.76 40.92 42.04
C GLU A 384 -62.55 41.26 41.17
N ILE A 385 -61.99 42.47 41.27
CA ILE A 385 -60.80 42.86 40.52
C ILE A 385 -59.59 42.03 40.97
N LYS A 386 -59.47 41.71 42.26
CA LYS A 386 -58.41 40.84 42.78
C LYS A 386 -58.41 39.47 42.09
N LEU A 387 -59.58 38.84 41.92
CA LEU A 387 -59.70 37.57 41.20
C LEU A 387 -59.23 37.69 39.74
N ILE A 388 -59.56 38.78 39.05
CA ILE A 388 -59.09 39.04 37.68
C ILE A 388 -57.56 39.16 37.65
N ILE A 389 -56.96 39.88 38.61
CA ILE A 389 -55.51 40.05 38.71
C ILE A 389 -54.82 38.72 39.04
N GLU A 390 -55.38 37.88 39.91
CA GLU A 390 -54.84 36.54 40.19
C GLU A 390 -54.83 35.67 38.93
N GLN A 391 -55.89 35.71 38.11
CA GLN A 391 -55.92 35.03 36.82
C GLN A 391 -54.87 35.59 35.85
N LEU A 392 -54.68 36.92 35.80
CA LEU A 392 -53.71 37.57 34.94
C LEU A 392 -52.27 37.24 35.33
N GLN A 393 -51.98 37.16 36.63
CA GLN A 393 -50.70 36.68 37.16
C GLN A 393 -50.45 35.22 36.82
N GLN A 394 -51.47 34.35 36.95
CA GLN A 394 -51.36 32.94 36.56
C GLN A 394 -51.08 32.80 35.06
N GLY A 395 -51.83 33.50 34.21
CA GLY A 395 -51.63 33.50 32.76
C GLY A 395 -50.23 34.00 32.36
N SER A 396 -49.74 35.06 33.02
CA SER A 396 -48.39 35.58 32.78
C SER A 396 -47.30 34.56 33.15
N ARG A 397 -47.44 33.85 34.27
CA ARG A 397 -46.51 32.77 34.67
C ARG A 397 -46.51 31.61 33.67
N GLN A 398 -47.69 31.22 33.17
CA GLN A 398 -47.80 30.19 32.14
C GLN A 398 -47.14 30.62 30.83
N ALA A 399 -47.35 31.87 30.40
CA ALA A 399 -46.71 32.44 29.23
C ALA A 399 -45.18 32.48 29.37
N ALA A 400 -44.65 32.87 30.53
CA ALA A 400 -43.22 32.88 30.80
C ALA A 400 -42.61 31.47 30.71
N SER A 401 -43.27 30.46 31.29
CA SER A 401 -42.85 29.06 31.17
C SER A 401 -42.83 28.58 29.72
N ALA A 402 -43.85 28.94 28.93
CA ALA A 402 -43.90 28.63 27.50
C ALA A 402 -42.76 29.31 26.73
N MET A 403 -42.45 30.58 27.02
CA MET A 403 -41.32 31.30 26.41
C MET A 403 -39.97 30.65 26.73
N HIS A 404 -39.78 30.19 27.98
CA HIS A 404 -38.58 29.45 28.36
C HIS A 404 -38.42 28.16 27.53
N LEU A 405 -39.49 27.37 27.39
CA LEU A 405 -39.48 26.15 26.58
C LEU A 405 -39.23 26.45 25.09
N SER A 406 -39.81 27.53 24.57
CA SER A 406 -39.57 27.99 23.19
C SER A 406 -38.11 28.37 22.96
N ARG A 407 -37.48 29.05 23.94
CA ARG A 407 -36.05 29.40 23.88
C ARG A 407 -35.16 28.16 23.81
N GLU A 408 -35.39 27.17 24.69
CA GLU A 408 -34.66 25.90 24.61
C GLU A 408 -34.88 25.18 23.27
N GLY A 409 -36.09 25.27 22.72
CA GLY A 409 -36.42 24.73 21.39
C GLY A 409 -35.58 25.38 20.29
N VAL A 410 -35.45 26.70 20.31
CA VAL A 410 -34.60 27.44 19.37
C VAL A 410 -33.14 27.05 19.48
N GLU A 411 -32.60 26.94 20.69
CA GLU A 411 -31.21 26.51 20.91
C GLU A 411 -30.95 25.09 20.32
N ARG A 412 -31.90 24.16 20.50
CA ARG A 412 -31.85 22.84 19.86
C ARG A 412 -31.87 22.93 18.34
N CYS A 413 -32.72 23.78 17.76
CA CYS A 413 -32.78 23.99 16.32
C CYS A 413 -31.46 24.55 15.75
N VAL A 414 -30.83 25.52 16.42
CA VAL A 414 -29.53 26.06 16.00
C VAL A 414 -28.46 24.96 15.99
N SER A 415 -28.39 24.15 17.06
CA SER A 415 -27.44 23.05 17.16
C SER A 415 -27.66 22.00 16.05
N ALA A 416 -28.92 21.64 15.79
CA ALA A 416 -29.29 20.70 14.73
C ALA A 416 -28.94 21.23 13.33
N SER A 417 -29.23 22.50 13.02
CA SER A 417 -28.84 23.14 11.77
C SER A 417 -27.32 23.12 11.58
N GLN A 418 -26.54 23.38 12.64
CA GLN A 418 -25.09 23.34 12.54
C GLN A 418 -24.54 21.92 12.33
N ALA A 419 -25.18 20.91 12.92
CA ALA A 419 -24.88 19.50 12.63
C ALA A 419 -25.17 19.16 11.16
N ALA A 420 -26.32 19.61 10.62
CA ALA A 420 -26.68 19.40 9.23
C ALA A 420 -25.66 20.02 8.25
N VAL A 421 -25.20 21.25 8.52
CA VAL A 421 -24.14 21.89 7.71
C VAL A 421 -22.85 21.05 7.71
N ARG A 422 -22.44 20.52 8.87
CA ARG A 422 -21.25 19.64 8.94
C ARG A 422 -21.44 18.36 8.14
N MET A 423 -22.61 17.75 8.20
CA MET A 423 -22.91 16.54 7.41
C MET A 423 -22.87 16.82 5.90
N LEU A 424 -23.46 17.94 5.46
CA LEU A 424 -23.40 18.36 4.06
C LEU A 424 -21.97 18.62 3.58
N GLN A 425 -21.10 19.17 4.44
CA GLN A 425 -19.68 19.34 4.11
C GLN A 425 -18.98 17.98 3.91
N VAL A 426 -19.24 16.99 4.77
CA VAL A 426 -18.67 15.65 4.60
C VAL A 426 -19.12 15.03 3.28
N VAL A 427 -20.40 15.18 2.91
CA VAL A 427 -20.92 14.69 1.62
C VAL A 427 -20.23 15.40 0.45
N ALA A 428 -20.02 16.71 0.51
CA ALA A 428 -19.30 17.46 -0.52
C ALA A 428 -17.84 16.98 -0.69
N ASP A 429 -17.16 16.70 0.42
CA ASP A 429 -15.80 16.16 0.42
C ASP A 429 -15.75 14.76 -0.20
N ASP A 430 -16.75 13.91 0.08
CA ASP A 430 -16.85 12.58 -0.51
C ASP A 430 -17.15 12.62 -2.01
N ILE A 431 -17.99 13.53 -2.49
CA ILE A 431 -18.20 13.78 -3.93
C ILE A 431 -16.90 14.20 -4.60
N THR A 432 -16.10 15.05 -3.95
CA THR A 432 -14.78 15.45 -4.46
C THR A 432 -13.83 14.26 -4.59
N LYS A 433 -13.86 13.33 -3.63
CA LYS A 433 -13.08 12.08 -3.72
C LYS A 433 -13.56 11.19 -4.86
N ILE A 434 -14.88 11.09 -5.10
CA ILE A 434 -15.46 10.35 -6.22
C ILE A 434 -14.96 10.91 -7.56
N ASN A 435 -14.99 12.24 -7.73
CA ASN A 435 -14.47 12.89 -8.94
C ASN A 435 -12.98 12.59 -9.16
N ARG A 436 -12.18 12.61 -8.09
CA ARG A 436 -10.77 12.24 -8.17
C ARG A 436 -10.57 10.78 -8.58
N PHE A 437 -11.35 9.86 -8.02
CA PHE A 437 -11.27 8.44 -8.39
C PHE A 437 -11.69 8.21 -9.84
N ASN A 438 -12.73 8.87 -10.32
CA ASN A 438 -13.13 8.79 -11.73
C ASN A 438 -12.03 9.30 -12.67
N GLY A 439 -11.31 10.36 -12.30
CA GLY A 439 -10.12 10.81 -13.04
C GLY A 439 -9.03 9.74 -13.13
N LEU A 440 -8.77 9.01 -12.03
CA LEU A 440 -7.82 7.89 -12.01
C LEU A 440 -8.29 6.70 -12.84
N ILE A 441 -9.59 6.37 -12.77
CA ILE A 441 -10.18 5.30 -13.59
C ILE A 441 -10.03 5.66 -15.07
N SER A 442 -10.39 6.88 -15.47
CA SER A 442 -10.23 7.35 -16.85
C SER A 442 -8.78 7.21 -17.36
N ALA A 443 -7.81 7.68 -16.57
CA ALA A 443 -6.39 7.55 -16.92
C ALA A 443 -5.95 6.08 -17.05
N THR A 444 -6.41 5.23 -16.14
CA THR A 444 -6.10 3.79 -16.16
C THR A 444 -6.73 3.09 -17.36
N THR A 445 -7.98 3.40 -17.69
CA THR A 445 -8.70 2.88 -18.86
C THR A 445 -8.01 3.29 -20.15
N GLN A 446 -7.57 4.56 -20.27
CA GLN A 446 -6.80 5.01 -21.43
C GLN A 446 -5.45 4.27 -21.56
N GLN A 447 -4.76 4.04 -20.43
CA GLN A 447 -3.53 3.27 -20.43
C GLN A 447 -3.78 1.81 -20.84
N GLN A 448 -4.80 1.17 -20.30
CA GLN A 448 -5.18 -0.20 -20.66
C GLN A 448 -5.55 -0.31 -22.13
N SER A 449 -6.32 0.63 -22.68
CA SER A 449 -6.65 0.68 -24.11
C SER A 449 -5.39 0.71 -24.98
N ARG A 450 -4.40 1.56 -24.65
CA ARG A 450 -3.12 1.62 -25.37
C ARG A 450 -2.36 0.29 -25.31
N VAL A 451 -2.31 -0.34 -24.14
CA VAL A 451 -1.64 -1.63 -23.96
C VAL A 451 -2.36 -2.74 -24.74
N SER A 452 -3.70 -2.74 -24.77
CA SER A 452 -4.48 -3.69 -25.58
C SER A 452 -4.15 -3.58 -27.06
N VAL A 453 -4.05 -2.36 -27.60
CA VAL A 453 -3.65 -2.12 -28.99
C VAL A 453 -2.24 -2.65 -29.25
N GLU A 454 -1.28 -2.38 -28.35
CA GLU A 454 0.09 -2.88 -28.48
C GLU A 454 0.16 -4.42 -28.45
N ILE A 455 -0.65 -5.06 -27.59
CA ILE A 455 -0.76 -6.52 -27.54
C ILE A 455 -1.32 -7.04 -28.87
N GLY A 456 -2.34 -6.39 -29.43
CA GLY A 456 -2.88 -6.72 -30.75
C GLY A 456 -1.80 -6.70 -31.84
N GLU A 457 -0.95 -5.67 -31.87
CA GLU A 457 0.18 -5.61 -32.81
C GLU A 457 1.22 -6.72 -32.57
N ARG A 458 1.49 -7.07 -31.30
CA ARG A 458 2.39 -8.17 -30.95
C ARG A 458 1.82 -9.51 -31.41
N LEU A 459 0.52 -9.74 -31.26
CA LEU A 459 -0.17 -10.94 -31.74
C LEU A 459 -0.07 -11.08 -33.25
N HIS A 460 -0.21 -9.97 -33.99
CA HIS A 460 -0.02 -9.98 -35.44
C HIS A 460 1.40 -10.41 -35.84
N ARG A 461 2.44 -9.98 -35.10
CA ARG A 461 3.82 -10.46 -35.33
C ARG A 461 3.99 -11.95 -35.03
N VAL A 462 3.34 -12.45 -33.98
CA VAL A 462 3.37 -13.89 -33.64
C VAL A 462 2.68 -14.72 -34.72
N GLN A 463 1.56 -14.23 -35.26
CA GLN A 463 0.87 -14.84 -36.39
C GLN A 463 1.79 -14.97 -37.61
N GLN A 464 2.47 -13.88 -38.00
CA GLN A 464 3.42 -13.88 -39.13
C GLN A 464 4.57 -14.88 -38.93
N ILE A 465 5.07 -15.02 -37.70
CA ILE A 465 6.11 -16.01 -37.38
C ILE A 465 5.56 -17.43 -37.53
N ALA A 466 4.33 -17.70 -37.06
CA ALA A 466 3.70 -19.02 -37.20
C ALA A 466 3.45 -19.38 -38.68
N GLU A 467 2.99 -18.43 -39.49
CA GLU A 467 2.84 -18.59 -40.95
C GLU A 467 4.19 -18.85 -41.64
N CYS A 468 5.25 -18.12 -41.25
CA CYS A 468 6.59 -18.34 -41.76
C CYS A 468 7.13 -19.72 -41.39
N ASN A 469 6.90 -20.17 -40.15
CA ASN A 469 7.26 -21.50 -39.70
C ASN A 469 6.55 -22.58 -40.54
N ALA A 470 5.24 -22.46 -40.75
CA ALA A 470 4.47 -23.36 -41.61
C ALA A 470 5.06 -23.45 -43.02
N GLY A 471 5.45 -22.31 -43.62
CA GLY A 471 6.14 -22.28 -44.90
C GLY A 471 7.51 -22.98 -44.90
N ASN A 472 8.34 -22.73 -43.88
CA ASN A 472 9.65 -23.37 -43.73
C ASN A 472 9.55 -24.89 -43.54
N ILE A 473 8.52 -25.34 -42.83
CA ILE A 473 8.24 -26.77 -42.62
C ILE A 473 7.84 -27.43 -43.94
N GLY A 474 7.04 -26.75 -44.77
CA GLY A 474 6.74 -27.24 -46.13
C GLY A 474 8.02 -27.49 -46.96
N ALA A 475 8.98 -26.55 -46.91
CA ALA A 475 10.26 -26.70 -47.59
C ALA A 475 11.15 -27.81 -46.98
N LEU A 476 11.11 -27.97 -45.65
CA LEU A 476 11.83 -29.03 -44.94
C LEU A 476 11.28 -30.42 -45.31
N THR A 477 9.95 -30.57 -45.32
CA THR A 477 9.28 -31.80 -45.72
C THR A 477 9.60 -32.17 -47.17
N GLN A 478 9.59 -31.19 -48.08
CA GLN A 478 10.01 -31.40 -49.47
C GLN A 478 11.48 -31.87 -49.57
N SER A 479 12.39 -31.21 -48.85
CA SER A 479 13.81 -31.58 -48.84
C SER A 479 14.04 -32.97 -48.26
N SER A 480 13.31 -33.33 -47.20
CA SER A 480 13.36 -34.65 -46.61
C SER A 480 12.89 -35.73 -47.58
N GLN A 481 11.85 -35.48 -48.38
CA GLN A 481 11.37 -36.43 -49.39
C GLN A 481 12.39 -36.71 -50.52
N CYS A 482 13.33 -35.80 -50.77
CA CYS A 482 14.38 -35.98 -51.79
C CYS A 482 15.59 -36.82 -51.33
N LEU A 483 15.78 -37.03 -50.02
CA LEU A 483 16.93 -37.76 -49.47
C LEU A 483 16.84 -39.30 -49.64
N PRO A 484 15.69 -39.98 -49.42
CA PRO A 484 15.58 -41.43 -49.55
C PRO A 484 15.91 -41.97 -50.95
N PRO A 485 15.48 -41.35 -52.07
CA PRO A 485 15.88 -41.77 -53.40
C PRO A 485 17.39 -41.67 -53.63
N LEU A 486 18.03 -40.65 -53.05
CA LEU A 486 19.48 -40.44 -53.14
C LEU A 486 20.24 -41.52 -52.36
N ALA A 487 19.77 -41.82 -51.14
CA ALA A 487 20.32 -42.87 -50.30
C ALA A 487 20.17 -44.26 -50.95
N ALA A 488 18.99 -44.57 -51.47
CA ALA A 488 18.74 -45.83 -52.18
C ALA A 488 19.67 -45.99 -53.40
N ARG A 489 19.93 -44.90 -54.13
CA ARG A 489 20.87 -44.91 -55.28
C ARG A 489 22.31 -45.19 -54.85
N LEU A 490 22.80 -44.57 -53.77
CA LEU A 490 24.14 -44.80 -53.23
C LEU A 490 24.32 -46.22 -52.68
N GLU A 491 23.30 -46.76 -52.01
CA GLU A 491 23.31 -48.14 -51.50
C GLU A 491 23.37 -49.15 -52.65
N ASN A 492 22.61 -48.94 -53.73
CA ASN A 492 22.65 -49.80 -54.91
C ASN A 492 24.00 -49.75 -55.64
N LEU A 493 24.62 -48.56 -55.75
CA LEU A 493 25.96 -48.40 -56.31
C LEU A 493 27.02 -49.15 -55.49
N GLY A 494 26.92 -49.11 -54.16
CA GLY A 494 27.85 -49.84 -53.30
C GLY A 494 27.68 -51.36 -53.34
N LYS A 495 26.44 -51.85 -53.51
CA LYS A 495 26.18 -53.28 -53.75
C LYS A 495 26.80 -53.76 -55.06
N ALA A 496 26.58 -53.00 -56.14
CA ALA A 496 27.12 -53.33 -57.47
C ALA A 496 28.66 -53.28 -57.55
N PHE A 497 29.34 -52.62 -56.61
CA PHE A 497 30.81 -52.64 -56.52
C PHE A 497 31.37 -53.91 -55.85
N HIS A 498 30.56 -54.56 -55.00
CA HIS A 498 30.93 -55.78 -54.29
C HIS A 498 30.56 -57.07 -55.04
N GLU A 499 29.73 -56.95 -56.09
CA GLU A 499 29.47 -57.98 -57.10
C GLU A 499 30.54 -57.95 -58.18
#